data_AF-A0A6P6Y7E0-F1
#
_entry.id   AF-A0A6P6Y7E0-F1
#
_cell.length_a   1.000
_cell.length_b   1.000
_cell.length_c   1.000
_cell.angle_alpha   90.00
_cell.angle_beta   90.00
_cell.angle_gamma   90.00
#
_symmetry.space_group_name_H-M   'P 1'
#
loop_
_entity.id
_entity.type
_entity.pdbx_description
1 polymer ?
#
loop_
_entity_poly.entity_id
_entity_poly.type
_entity_poly.pdbx_seq_one_letter_code
_entity_poly.pdbx_strand_id
1 'polypeptide(L)'
;MADNFLVEYDKDVADPSKDPMELYNRLLKQFNDDGEKNVEYCYRLVIICLTLSDCELKKKNKSEGKKWEEEALKYAKKAIELDPKSMNAHKWYCAAVGRMAPHVSTKERIQMGHQFKEHRDI
;
A
#
# COMPACT_ATOMS: atom_id res chain seq x y z
N MET A 1 -20.97 -2.54 6.01
CA MET A 1 -21.58 -2.17 4.71
C MET A 1 -20.40 -1.81 3.84
N ALA A 2 -20.07 -2.62 2.83
CA ALA A 2 -18.94 -2.30 1.96
C ALA A 2 -19.26 -0.98 1.26
N ASP A 3 -18.33 -0.03 1.34
CA ASP A 3 -18.46 1.25 0.67
C ASP A 3 -18.65 1.00 -0.83
N ASN A 4 -19.75 1.49 -1.40
CA ASN A 4 -20.11 1.18 -2.79
C ASN A 4 -19.03 1.67 -3.77
N PHE A 5 -18.31 2.75 -3.41
CA PHE A 5 -17.17 3.23 -4.18
C PHE A 5 -16.00 2.24 -4.13
N LEU A 6 -15.69 1.65 -2.97
CA LEU A 6 -14.58 0.68 -2.85
C LEU A 6 -14.84 -0.60 -3.66
N VAL A 7 -16.10 -1.06 -3.71
CA VAL A 7 -16.47 -2.22 -4.52
C VAL A 7 -16.29 -1.96 -6.02
N GLU A 8 -16.65 -0.76 -6.49
CA GLU A 8 -16.40 -0.36 -7.88
C GLU A 8 -14.92 -0.15 -8.14
N TYR A 9 -14.21 0.46 -7.20
CA TYR A 9 -12.77 0.69 -7.28
C TYR A 9 -12.00 -0.62 -7.44
N ASP A 10 -12.33 -1.66 -6.66
CA ASP A 10 -11.66 -2.95 -6.75
C ASP A 10 -11.85 -3.61 -8.13
N LYS A 11 -12.98 -3.37 -8.81
CA LYS A 11 -13.21 -3.82 -10.19
C LYS A 11 -12.34 -3.04 -11.18
N ASP A 12 -12.26 -1.72 -11.01
CA ASP A 12 -11.45 -0.86 -11.86
C ASP A 12 -9.95 -1.18 -11.72
N VAL A 13 -9.45 -1.52 -10.52
CA VAL A 13 -8.06 -1.94 -10.31
C VAL A 13 -7.76 -3.29 -10.99
N ALA A 14 -8.74 -4.17 -11.10
CA ALA A 14 -8.59 -5.44 -11.80
C ALA A 14 -8.61 -5.30 -13.33
N ASP A 15 -9.04 -4.13 -13.85
CA ASP A 15 -9.10 -3.86 -15.28
C ASP A 15 -7.74 -3.34 -15.80
N PRO A 16 -7.01 -4.12 -16.62
CA PRO A 16 -5.70 -3.73 -17.13
C PRO A 16 -5.75 -2.58 -18.15
N SER A 17 -6.94 -2.16 -18.61
CA SER A 17 -7.10 -0.98 -19.47
C SER A 17 -7.07 0.34 -18.71
N LYS A 18 -7.23 0.31 -17.39
CA LYS A 18 -7.22 1.49 -16.53
C LYS A 18 -5.79 1.94 -16.23
N ASP A 19 -5.59 3.25 -16.18
CA ASP A 19 -4.30 3.81 -15.79
C ASP A 19 -4.13 3.76 -14.26
N PRO A 20 -3.06 3.13 -13.73
CA PRO A 20 -2.85 3.01 -12.29
C PRO A 20 -2.70 4.36 -11.57
N MET A 21 -2.20 5.40 -12.25
CA MET A 21 -2.02 6.73 -11.67
C MET A 21 -3.37 7.44 -11.52
N GLU A 22 -4.26 7.30 -12.51
CA GLU A 22 -5.65 7.78 -12.39
C GLU A 22 -6.39 7.11 -11.23
N LEU A 23 -6.23 5.78 -11.09
CA LEU A 23 -6.80 5.04 -9.97
C LEU A 23 -6.23 5.48 -8.63
N TYR A 24 -4.93 5.75 -8.54
CA TYR A 24 -4.32 6.30 -7.33
C TYR A 24 -4.92 7.66 -6.97
N ASN A 25 -4.96 8.60 -7.92
CA ASN A 25 -5.50 9.94 -7.69
C ASN A 25 -6.97 9.91 -7.25
N ARG A 26 -7.77 9.03 -7.86
CA ARG A 26 -9.18 8.85 -7.49
C ARG A 26 -9.33 8.32 -6.06
N LEU A 27 -8.55 7.31 -5.68
CA LEU A 27 -8.58 6.76 -4.32
C LEU A 27 -8.06 7.76 -3.29
N LEU A 28 -6.97 8.46 -3.60
CA LEU A 28 -6.38 9.48 -2.73
C LEU A 28 -7.35 10.63 -2.48
N LYS A 29 -8.13 11.03 -3.48
CA LYS A 29 -9.18 12.03 -3.31
C LYS A 29 -10.21 11.60 -2.26
N GLN A 30 -10.79 10.39 -2.42
CA GLN A 30 -11.75 9.87 -1.44
C GLN A 30 -11.14 9.67 -0.05
N PHE A 31 -9.87 9.26 -0.01
CA PHE A 31 -9.13 9.15 1.23
C PHE A 31 -9.01 10.49 1.97
N ASN A 32 -8.70 11.57 1.24
CA ASN A 32 -8.57 12.91 1.84
C ASN A 32 -9.92 13.53 2.22
N ASP A 33 -11.00 13.18 1.51
CA ASP A 33 -12.35 13.72 1.79
C ASP A 33 -12.92 13.15 3.10
N ASP A 34 -12.92 11.82 3.28
CA ASP A 34 -13.47 11.15 4.48
C ASP A 34 -12.81 9.79 4.81
N GLY A 35 -12.13 9.17 3.83
CA GLY A 35 -11.57 7.83 3.95
C GLY A 35 -10.33 7.70 4.86
N GLU A 36 -9.79 8.81 5.38
CA GLU A 36 -8.55 8.83 6.17
C GLU A 36 -8.63 7.96 7.43
N LYS A 37 -9.83 7.83 8.00
CA LYS A 37 -10.11 7.06 9.22
C LYS A 37 -10.52 5.61 8.93
N ASN A 38 -10.57 5.21 7.67
CA ASN A 38 -11.02 3.89 7.26
C ASN A 38 -9.82 3.06 6.76
N VAL A 39 -9.53 1.98 7.50
CA VAL A 39 -8.47 1.03 7.19
C VAL A 39 -8.56 0.46 5.77
N GLU A 40 -9.78 0.34 5.24
CA GLU A 40 -10.06 -0.17 3.90
C GLU A 40 -9.47 0.68 2.77
N TYR A 41 -9.45 2.01 2.96
CA TYR A 41 -8.81 2.93 2.03
C TYR A 41 -7.30 2.89 2.18
N CYS A 42 -6.79 2.80 3.41
CA CYS A 42 -5.34 2.74 3.67
C CYS A 42 -4.69 1.54 2.98
N TYR A 43 -5.20 0.31 3.17
CA TYR A 43 -4.55 -0.84 2.56
C TYR A 43 -4.71 -0.85 1.03
N ARG A 44 -5.80 -0.30 0.47
CA ARG A 44 -5.96 -0.16 -0.99
C ARG A 44 -4.99 0.86 -1.58
N LEU A 45 -4.67 1.93 -0.85
CA LEU A 45 -3.59 2.85 -1.21
C LEU A 45 -2.24 2.13 -1.26
N VAL A 46 -1.97 1.21 -0.32
CA VAL A 46 -0.76 0.36 -0.37
C VAL A 46 -0.71 -0.44 -1.69
N ILE A 47 -1.81 -1.10 -2.07
CA ILE A 47 -1.88 -1.93 -3.29
C ILE A 47 -1.55 -1.11 -4.53
N ILE A 48 -2.21 0.03 -4.71
CA ILE A 48 -2.03 0.84 -5.91
C ILE A 48 -0.64 1.50 -5.95
N CYS A 49 -0.07 1.91 -4.80
CA CYS A 49 1.31 2.37 -4.72
C CYS A 49 2.31 1.27 -5.11
N LEU A 50 2.13 0.03 -4.64
CA LEU A 50 2.98 -1.09 -5.05
C LEU A 50 2.84 -1.41 -6.55
N THR A 51 1.62 -1.27 -7.09
CA THR A 51 1.37 -1.42 -8.54
C THR A 51 2.10 -0.34 -9.35
N LEU A 52 2.07 0.91 -8.88
CA LEU A 52 2.81 2.02 -9.48
C LEU A 52 4.33 1.80 -9.40
N SER A 53 4.84 1.30 -8.28
CA SER A 53 6.25 0.89 -8.16
C SER A 53 6.62 -0.14 -9.23
N ASP A 54 5.82 -1.20 -9.39
CA ASP A 54 6.06 -2.22 -10.40
C ASP A 54 6.03 -1.66 -11.83
N CYS A 55 5.14 -0.70 -12.12
CA CYS A 55 5.12 0.00 -13.41
C CYS A 55 6.39 0.84 -13.63
N GLU A 56 6.89 1.56 -12.62
CA GLU A 56 8.12 2.36 -12.73
C GLU A 56 9.37 1.47 -12.84
N LEU A 57 9.40 0.33 -12.14
CA LEU A 57 10.46 -0.67 -12.28
C LEU A 57 10.52 -1.25 -13.70
N LYS A 58 9.38 -1.53 -14.33
CA LYS A 58 9.32 -1.96 -15.75
C LYS A 58 9.87 -0.89 -16.69
N LYS A 59 9.67 0.39 -16.38
CA LYS A 59 10.26 1.53 -17.11
C LYS A 59 11.74 1.78 -16.77
N LYS A 60 12.37 0.92 -15.95
CA LYS A 60 13.74 1.07 -15.41
C LYS A 60 13.93 2.32 -14.54
N ASN A 61 12.84 2.89 -14.03
CA ASN A 61 12.85 4.08 -13.20
C ASN A 61 12.85 3.73 -11.71
N LYS A 62 13.99 3.21 -11.23
CA LYS A 62 14.14 2.72 -9.85
C LYS A 62 13.92 3.80 -8.78
N SER A 63 14.23 5.06 -9.10
CA SER A 63 14.08 6.18 -8.17
C SER A 63 12.61 6.46 -7.88
N GLU A 64 11.77 6.55 -8.91
CA GLU A 64 10.32 6.72 -8.73
C GLU A 64 9.67 5.48 -8.14
N GLY A 65 10.10 4.27 -8.54
CA GLY A 65 9.61 3.04 -7.93
C GLY A 65 9.82 3.01 -6.41
N LYS A 66 11.02 3.41 -5.96
CA LYS A 66 11.31 3.52 -4.52
C LYS A 66 10.41 4.54 -3.81
N LYS A 67 10.12 5.69 -4.42
CA LYS A 67 9.20 6.69 -3.83
C LYS A 67 7.80 6.09 -3.60
N TRP A 68 7.32 5.30 -4.56
CA TRP A 68 6.04 4.61 -4.41
C TRP A 68 6.05 3.54 -3.31
N GLU A 69 7.17 2.84 -3.12
CA GLU A 69 7.31 1.89 -2.00
C GLU A 69 7.39 2.57 -0.64
N GLU A 70 8.03 3.74 -0.57
CA GLU A 70 8.05 4.58 0.63
C GLU A 70 6.64 5.08 0.98
N GLU A 71 5.86 5.54 0.00
CA GLU A 71 4.45 5.90 0.15
C GLU A 71 3.61 4.70 0.61
N ALA A 72 3.79 3.54 -0.03
CA ALA A 72 3.10 2.31 0.34
C ALA A 72 3.36 1.94 1.82
N LEU A 73 4.60 2.08 2.30
CA LEU A 73 4.93 1.81 3.70
C LEU A 73 4.26 2.81 4.66
N LYS A 74 4.12 4.08 4.28
CA LYS A 74 3.40 5.08 5.11
C LYS A 74 1.93 4.69 5.27
N TYR A 75 1.24 4.38 4.18
CA TYR A 75 -0.17 3.97 4.22
C TYR A 75 -0.35 2.64 4.95
N ALA A 76 0.59 1.72 4.82
CA ALA A 76 0.56 0.45 5.55
C ALA A 76 0.66 0.65 7.06
N LYS A 77 1.58 1.49 7.53
CA LYS A 77 1.69 1.84 8.96
C LYS A 77 0.39 2.44 9.47
N LYS A 78 -0.19 3.37 8.72
CA LYS A 78 -1.48 3.99 9.06
C LYS A 78 -2.62 2.96 9.12
N ALA A 79 -2.65 1.99 8.20
CA ALA A 79 -3.65 0.93 8.21
C ALA A 79 -3.59 0.11 9.53
N ILE A 80 -2.39 -0.21 10.00
CA ILE A 80 -2.17 -0.89 11.28
C ILE A 80 -2.57 -0.03 12.47
N GLU A 81 -2.26 1.27 12.45
CA GLU A 81 -2.64 2.21 13.52
C GLU A 81 -4.16 2.36 13.63
N LEU A 82 -4.88 2.35 12.49
CA LEU A 82 -6.34 2.45 12.45
C LEU A 82 -7.03 1.18 12.92
N ASP A 83 -6.60 0.02 12.41
CA ASP A 83 -7.15 -1.27 12.82
C ASP A 83 -6.04 -2.33 12.91
N PRO A 84 -5.46 -2.53 14.11
CA PRO A 84 -4.42 -3.52 14.34
C PRO A 84 -4.96 -4.96 14.34
N LYS A 85 -6.27 -5.19 14.13
CA LYS A 85 -6.86 -6.52 13.97
C LYS A 85 -7.17 -6.85 12.51
N SER A 86 -6.99 -5.89 11.60
CA SER A 86 -7.27 -6.10 10.18
C SER A 86 -6.22 -7.00 9.54
N MET A 87 -6.61 -8.22 9.20
CA MET A 87 -5.77 -9.17 8.47
C MET A 87 -5.25 -8.57 7.15
N ASN A 88 -6.07 -7.77 6.47
CA ASN A 88 -5.68 -7.09 5.24
C ASN A 88 -4.60 -6.04 5.50
N ALA A 89 -4.71 -5.28 6.59
CA ALA A 89 -3.68 -4.30 6.96
C ALA A 89 -2.34 -4.98 7.24
N HIS A 90 -2.32 -6.08 8.01
CA HIS A 90 -1.10 -6.87 8.28
C HIS A 90 -0.50 -7.47 7.01
N LYS A 91 -1.33 -8.07 6.15
CA LYS A 91 -0.90 -8.64 4.87
C LYS A 91 -0.20 -7.58 4.00
N TRP A 92 -0.82 -6.43 3.83
CA TRP A 92 -0.28 -5.36 2.98
C TRP A 92 0.89 -4.61 3.63
N TYR A 93 0.94 -4.57 4.97
CA TYR A 93 2.11 -4.12 5.71
C TYR A 93 3.33 -5.00 5.44
N CYS A 94 3.18 -6.32 5.56
CA CYS A 94 4.23 -7.28 5.22
C CYS A 94 4.71 -7.10 3.76
N ALA A 95 3.78 -6.90 2.82
CA ALA A 95 4.13 -6.64 1.43
C ALA A 95 4.96 -5.35 1.25
N ALA A 96 4.53 -4.24 1.85
CA ALA A 96 5.25 -2.97 1.78
C ALA A 96 6.65 -3.05 2.43
N VAL A 97 6.76 -3.70 3.58
CA VAL A 97 8.04 -3.93 4.27
C VAL A 97 8.97 -4.79 3.41
N GLY A 98 8.47 -5.86 2.80
CA GLY A 98 9.26 -6.73 1.91
C GLY A 98 9.83 -5.98 0.70
N ARG A 99 9.06 -5.03 0.15
CA ARG A 99 9.49 -4.16 -0.94
C ARG A 99 10.52 -3.12 -0.51
N MET A 100 10.37 -2.55 0.69
CA MET A 100 11.31 -1.56 1.23
C MET A 100 12.63 -2.14 1.76
N ALA A 101 12.65 -3.40 2.20
CA ALA A 101 13.82 -4.08 2.76
C ALA A 101 15.12 -3.96 1.91
N PRO A 102 15.12 -4.08 0.57
CA PRO A 102 16.32 -3.86 -0.25
C PRO A 102 16.78 -2.40 -0.34
N HIS A 103 15.95 -1.43 0.04
CA HIS A 103 16.20 0.01 -0.11
C HIS A 103 16.69 0.72 1.15
N VAL A 104 16.69 0.03 2.28
CA VAL A 104 17.04 0.57 3.60
C VAL A 104 18.37 0.05 4.11
N SER A 105 18.93 0.73 5.11
CA SER A 105 20.20 0.33 5.73
C SER A 105 20.09 -1.04 6.39
N THR A 106 21.21 -1.75 6.60
CA THR A 106 21.23 -3.05 7.28
C THR A 106 20.51 -3.03 8.64
N LYS A 107 20.67 -1.95 9.41
CA LYS A 107 19.98 -1.75 10.70
C LYS A 107 18.47 -1.67 10.55
N GLU A 108 18.00 -0.87 9.59
CA GLU A 108 16.57 -0.70 9.30
C GLU A 108 15.96 -1.99 8.76
N ARG A 109 16.70 -2.73 7.92
CA ARG A 109 16.27 -4.03 7.41
C ARG A 109 16.10 -5.07 8.53
N ILE A 110 16.98 -5.06 9.54
CA ILE A 110 16.84 -5.94 10.72
C ILE A 110 15.56 -5.56 11.49
N GLN A 111 15.34 -4.28 11.74
CA GLN A 111 14.13 -3.78 12.43
C GLN A 111 12.86 -4.15 11.65
N MET A 112 12.85 -3.93 10.34
CA MET A 112 11.78 -4.34 9.44
C MET A 112 11.54 -5.86 9.47
N GLY A 113 12.60 -6.67 9.57
CA GLY A 113 12.49 -8.11 9.71
C GLY A 113 11.85 -8.56 11.03
N HIS A 114 12.05 -7.83 12.12
CA HIS A 114 11.33 -8.06 13.39
C HIS A 114 9.85 -7.72 13.24
N GLN A 115 9.53 -6.52 12.74
CA GLN A 115 8.16 -6.09 12.51
C GLN A 115 7.42 -7.05 11.57
N PHE A 116 8.05 -7.49 10.48
CA PHE A 116 7.46 -8.45 9.56
C PHE A 116 7.04 -9.74 10.25
N LYS A 117 7.85 -10.26 11.19
CA LYS A 117 7.50 -11.47 11.94
C LYS A 117 6.32 -11.23 12.87
N GLU A 118 6.28 -10.09 13.55
CA GLU A 118 5.18 -9.74 14.45
C GLU A 118 3.83 -9.65 13.71
N HIS A 119 3.82 -9.09 12.50
CA HIS A 119 2.61 -8.91 11.70
C HIS A 119 2.18 -10.18 10.93
N ARG A 120 3.13 -11.05 10.57
CA ARG A 120 2.84 -12.27 9.80
C ARG A 120 2.08 -13.33 10.62
N ASP A 121 2.30 -13.34 11.93
CA ASP A 121 1.77 -14.36 12.84
C ASP A 121 0.43 -13.92 13.49
N ILE A 122 -0.19 -12.83 12.99
CA ILE A 122 -1.55 -12.33 13.33
C ILE A 122 -2.57 -12.88 12.34
#